data_AF-A0A8T3ZAG0-F1
#
_entry.id   AF-A0A8T3ZAG0-F1
#
_cell.length_a   1.000
_cell.length_b   1.000
_cell.length_c   1.000
_cell.angle_alpha   90.00
_cell.angle_beta   90.00
_cell.angle_gamma   90.00
#
_symmetry.space_group_name_H-M   'P 1'
#
loop_
_entity.id
_entity.type
_entity.pdbx_description
1 polymer ?
#
loop_
_entity_poly.entity_id
_entity_poly.type
_entity_poly.pdbx_seq_one_letter_code
_entity_poly.pdbx_strand_id
1 'polypeptide(L)'
;MGYTFVPKQKTAKAMNLNAPVSPKAAMVLCRAIRKKTLTRGKRLLIDLIAENRSLDGKYYTKAAEEMLRLLESCEKNAEFLGLDKGKLFIHGSATRGVHMRRRRRKSGFGSIMKSAHIEFMLIERGKESKTKPEKKKIEETETKKIKEHIHTLKEKSHDLEKKVHEEKEMV
;
A
#
# COMPACT_ATOMS: atom_id res chain seq x y z
N MET A 1 6.39 3.85 -19.39
CA MET A 1 4.98 3.42 -19.22
C MET A 1 4.21 4.57 -18.60
N GLY A 2 3.40 5.29 -19.38
CA GLY A 2 2.66 6.46 -18.93
C GLY A 2 1.30 6.06 -18.35
N TYR A 3 0.93 6.61 -17.20
CA TYR A 3 -0.38 6.41 -16.60
C TYR A 3 -1.39 7.40 -17.18
N THR A 4 -2.66 7.00 -17.29
CA THR A 4 -3.73 7.90 -17.76
C THR A 4 -3.99 9.07 -16.81
N PHE A 5 -3.66 8.92 -15.53
CA PHE A 5 -3.92 9.92 -14.49
C PHE A 5 -2.61 10.29 -13.77
N VAL A 6 -2.29 11.58 -13.74
CA VAL A 6 -1.14 12.12 -13.01
C VAL A 6 -1.65 12.85 -11.76
N PRO A 7 -1.44 12.28 -10.56
CA PRO A 7 -1.90 12.91 -9.32
C PRO A 7 -0.98 14.07 -8.92
N LYS A 8 -1.56 15.12 -8.32
CA LYS A 8 -0.80 16.20 -7.67
C LYS A 8 -0.32 15.84 -6.25
N GLN A 9 -0.99 14.86 -5.63
CA GLN A 9 -0.78 14.44 -4.24
C GLN A 9 0.14 13.22 -4.16
N LYS A 10 0.56 12.86 -2.94
CA LYS A 10 1.28 11.61 -2.70
C LYS A 10 0.39 10.41 -3.04
N THR A 11 0.97 9.44 -3.73
CA THR A 11 0.23 8.27 -4.20
C THR A 11 1.05 6.99 -4.15
N ALA A 12 0.35 5.87 -3.97
CA ALA A 12 0.88 4.54 -4.25
C ALA A 12 0.20 3.98 -5.49
N LYS A 13 0.92 3.15 -6.26
CA LYS A 13 0.44 2.61 -7.53
C LYS A 13 0.67 1.11 -7.59
N ALA A 14 -0.25 0.42 -8.26
CA ALA A 14 -0.11 -0.98 -8.63
C ALA A 14 -0.86 -1.23 -9.94
N MET A 15 -0.33 -2.12 -10.78
CA MET A 15 -0.95 -2.47 -12.05
C MET A 15 -0.78 -3.95 -12.30
N ASN A 16 -1.80 -4.54 -12.91
CA ASN A 16 -1.75 -5.90 -13.40
C ASN A 16 -2.01 -5.90 -14.91
N LEU A 17 -1.05 -6.40 -15.68
CA LEU A 17 -1.10 -6.39 -17.13
C LEU A 17 -1.65 -7.73 -17.63
N ASN A 18 -2.63 -7.66 -18.53
CA ASN A 18 -3.24 -8.85 -19.16
C ASN A 18 -3.84 -9.84 -18.15
N ALA A 19 -4.39 -9.34 -17.05
CA ALA A 19 -5.10 -10.15 -16.07
C ALA A 19 -6.22 -10.96 -16.77
N PRO A 20 -6.40 -12.26 -16.45
CA PRO A 20 -7.31 -13.17 -17.15
C PRO A 20 -8.78 -12.97 -16.75
N VAL A 21 -9.24 -11.72 -16.80
CA VAL A 21 -10.58 -11.28 -16.42
C VAL A 21 -11.24 -10.52 -17.56
N SER A 22 -12.58 -10.47 -17.52
CA SER A 22 -13.35 -9.74 -18.53
C SER A 22 -13.15 -8.22 -18.38
N PRO A 23 -12.76 -7.49 -19.44
CA PRO A 23 -12.64 -6.02 -19.38
C PRO A 23 -13.90 -5.33 -18.89
N LYS A 24 -15.08 -5.81 -19.30
CA LYS A 24 -16.36 -5.24 -18.90
C LYS A 24 -16.61 -5.41 -17.39
N ALA A 25 -16.26 -6.57 -16.84
CA ALA A 25 -16.40 -6.83 -15.40
C ALA A 25 -15.46 -5.92 -14.60
N ALA A 26 -14.18 -5.86 -15.02
CA ALA A 26 -13.19 -4.98 -14.40
C ALA A 26 -13.61 -3.50 -14.46
N MET A 27 -14.15 -3.03 -15.60
CA MET A 27 -14.65 -1.65 -15.73
C MET A 27 -15.82 -1.35 -14.79
N VAL A 28 -16.79 -2.25 -14.65
CA VAL A 28 -17.93 -2.07 -13.73
C VAL A 28 -17.45 -1.98 -12.28
N LEU A 29 -16.57 -2.89 -11.87
CA LEU A 29 -15.98 -2.87 -10.53
C LEU A 29 -15.12 -1.63 -10.27
N CYS A 30 -14.29 -1.22 -11.24
CA CYS A 30 -13.50 0.01 -11.13
C CYS A 30 -14.42 1.22 -10.94
N ARG A 31 -15.52 1.32 -11.70
CA ARG A 31 -16.51 2.39 -11.52
C ARG A 31 -17.13 2.38 -10.13
N ALA A 32 -17.44 1.19 -9.59
CA ALA A 32 -18.07 1.03 -8.28
C ALA A 32 -17.15 1.35 -7.09
N ILE A 33 -15.84 1.13 -7.22
CA ILE A 33 -14.84 1.31 -6.16
C ILE A 33 -14.17 2.68 -6.22
N ARG A 34 -14.07 3.28 -7.41
CA ARG A 34 -13.44 4.59 -7.62
C ARG A 34 -14.04 5.66 -6.70
N LYS A 35 -13.18 6.52 -6.16
CA LYS A 35 -13.48 7.57 -5.17
C LYS A 35 -13.94 7.06 -3.79
N LYS A 36 -13.95 5.76 -3.52
CA LYS A 36 -14.17 5.23 -2.16
C LYS A 36 -12.85 5.20 -1.38
N THR A 37 -12.96 5.18 -0.06
CA THR A 37 -11.82 4.92 0.81
C THR A 37 -11.33 3.49 0.64
N LEU A 38 -10.07 3.22 0.96
CA LEU A 38 -9.47 1.89 0.88
C LEU A 38 -10.30 0.83 1.61
N THR A 39 -10.75 1.15 2.83
CA THR A 39 -11.57 0.29 3.67
C THR A 39 -12.90 -0.08 3.03
N ARG A 40 -13.63 0.92 2.49
CA ARG A 40 -14.93 0.69 1.83
C ARG A 40 -14.78 -0.06 0.51
N GLY A 41 -13.69 0.18 -0.22
CA GLY A 41 -13.39 -0.53 -1.46
C GLY A 41 -13.16 -2.02 -1.23
N LYS A 42 -12.29 -2.37 -0.27
CA LYS A 42 -12.03 -3.77 0.12
C LYS A 42 -13.30 -4.47 0.60
N ARG A 43 -14.07 -3.83 1.49
CA ARG A 43 -15.32 -4.38 2.00
C ARG A 43 -16.28 -4.73 0.84
N LEU A 44 -16.47 -3.82 -0.11
CA LEU A 44 -17.34 -4.07 -1.25
C LEU A 44 -16.87 -5.25 -2.11
N LEU A 45 -15.56 -5.42 -2.31
CA LEU A 45 -15.02 -6.56 -3.04
C LEU A 45 -15.24 -7.88 -2.28
N ILE A 46 -15.04 -7.89 -0.97
CA ILE A 46 -15.29 -9.05 -0.12
C ILE A 46 -16.78 -9.42 -0.15
N ASP A 47 -17.68 -8.44 -0.04
CA ASP A 47 -19.13 -8.66 -0.11
C ASP A 47 -19.56 -9.25 -1.46
N LEU A 48 -18.89 -8.87 -2.56
CA LEU A 48 -19.13 -9.43 -3.90
C LEU A 48 -18.62 -10.86 -4.06
N ILE A 49 -17.45 -11.16 -3.48
CA ILE A 49 -16.88 -12.52 -3.49
C ILE A 49 -17.76 -13.46 -2.67
N ALA A 50 -18.27 -12.99 -1.54
CA ALA A 50 -19.20 -13.74 -0.68
C ALA A 50 -20.65 -13.74 -1.20
N GLU A 51 -20.92 -13.13 -2.36
CA GLU A 51 -22.26 -13.03 -2.97
C GLU A 51 -23.34 -12.35 -2.10
N ASN A 52 -22.93 -11.61 -1.06
CA ASN A 52 -23.83 -10.86 -0.17
C ASN A 52 -24.42 -9.61 -0.83
N ARG A 53 -23.73 -9.08 -1.85
CA ARG A 53 -24.12 -7.85 -2.56
C ARG A 53 -23.85 -8.02 -4.04
N SER A 54 -24.83 -7.69 -4.89
CA SER A 54 -24.65 -7.68 -6.35
C SER A 54 -24.45 -6.26 -6.90
N LEU A 55 -23.82 -6.18 -8.07
CA LEU A 55 -23.75 -4.98 -8.92
C LEU A 55 -24.46 -5.31 -10.23
N ASP A 56 -25.50 -4.56 -10.58
CA ASP A 56 -26.28 -4.78 -11.81
C ASP A 56 -26.75 -6.25 -11.97
N GLY A 57 -27.13 -6.89 -10.86
CA GLY A 57 -27.57 -8.28 -10.81
C GLY A 57 -26.46 -9.33 -10.97
N LYS A 58 -25.17 -8.94 -10.88
CA LYS A 58 -24.02 -9.86 -10.98
C LYS A 58 -23.02 -9.63 -9.84
N TYR A 59 -22.34 -10.69 -9.43
CA TYR A 59 -21.35 -10.64 -8.35
C TYR A 59 -19.91 -10.38 -8.84
N TYR A 60 -19.60 -10.75 -10.10
CA TYR A 60 -18.27 -10.57 -10.70
C TYR A 60 -17.11 -11.19 -9.89
N THR A 61 -17.36 -12.31 -9.21
CA THR A 61 -16.43 -13.01 -8.28
C THR A 61 -14.97 -13.03 -8.74
N LYS A 62 -14.70 -13.59 -9.93
CA LYS A 62 -13.33 -13.69 -10.49
C LYS A 62 -12.63 -12.34 -10.63
N ALA A 63 -13.35 -11.30 -11.05
CA ALA A 63 -12.77 -9.97 -11.22
C ALA A 63 -12.58 -9.28 -9.86
N ALA A 64 -13.48 -9.53 -8.90
CA ALA A 64 -13.38 -9.01 -7.56
C ALA A 64 -12.16 -9.57 -6.81
N GLU A 65 -11.89 -10.87 -6.92
CA GLU A 65 -10.70 -11.53 -6.36
C GLU A 65 -9.40 -10.91 -6.89
N GLU A 66 -9.29 -10.75 -8.21
CA GLU A 66 -8.09 -10.19 -8.84
C GLU A 66 -7.86 -8.74 -8.42
N MET A 67 -8.95 -7.96 -8.29
CA MET A 67 -8.86 -6.58 -7.83
C MET A 67 -8.52 -6.47 -6.35
N LEU A 68 -8.98 -7.41 -5.52
CA LEU A 68 -8.64 -7.46 -4.10
C LEU A 68 -7.13 -7.71 -3.92
N ARG A 69 -6.58 -8.70 -4.64
CA ARG A 69 -5.13 -8.98 -4.66
C ARG A 69 -4.31 -7.76 -5.09
N LEU A 70 -4.77 -7.04 -6.12
CA LEU A 70 -4.09 -5.84 -6.59
C LEU A 70 -4.16 -4.68 -5.57
N LEU A 71 -5.28 -4.52 -4.86
CA LEU A 71 -5.41 -3.53 -3.79
C LEU A 71 -4.52 -3.84 -2.59
N GLU A 72 -4.37 -5.11 -2.21
CA GLU A 72 -3.43 -5.53 -1.15
C GLU A 72 -1.97 -5.23 -1.54
N SER A 73 -1.60 -5.49 -2.80
CA SER A 73 -0.29 -5.09 -3.33
C SER A 73 -0.11 -3.57 -3.27
N CYS A 74 -1.14 -2.80 -3.63
CA CYS A 74 -1.07 -1.34 -3.61
C CYS A 74 -1.00 -0.78 -2.18
N GLU A 75 -1.64 -1.43 -1.21
CA GLU A 75 -1.56 -1.08 0.21
C GLU A 75 -0.16 -1.31 0.78
N LYS A 76 0.48 -2.45 0.47
CA LYS A 76 1.88 -2.69 0.84
C LYS A 76 2.82 -1.64 0.25
N ASN A 77 2.58 -1.21 -1.00
CA ASN A 77 3.32 -0.11 -1.60
C ASN A 77 3.06 1.22 -0.88
N ALA A 78 1.83 1.47 -0.43
CA ALA A 78 1.47 2.65 0.33
C ALA A 78 2.16 2.69 1.70
N GLU A 79 2.23 1.54 2.38
CA GLU A 79 2.97 1.38 3.63
C GLU A 79 4.46 1.65 3.44
N PHE A 80 5.06 1.09 2.38
CA PHE A 80 6.47 1.32 2.05
C PHE A 80 6.77 2.80 1.80
N LEU A 81 5.82 3.53 1.19
CA LEU A 81 5.92 4.97 0.95
C LEU A 81 5.55 5.82 2.17
N GLY A 82 5.12 5.21 3.28
CA GLY A 82 4.73 5.91 4.51
C GLY A 82 3.44 6.73 4.38
N LEU A 83 2.48 6.27 3.57
CA LEU A 83 1.18 6.94 3.42
C LEU A 83 0.21 6.54 4.55
N ASP A 84 -0.62 7.48 5.01
CA ASP A 84 -1.63 7.20 6.04
C ASP A 84 -2.81 6.40 5.48
N LYS A 85 -2.93 5.13 5.91
CA LYS A 85 -3.99 4.18 5.49
C LYS A 85 -5.40 4.75 5.65
N GLY A 86 -5.64 5.58 6.68
CA GLY A 86 -6.96 6.15 6.97
C GLY A 86 -7.45 7.13 5.91
N LYS A 87 -6.53 7.73 5.14
CA LYS A 87 -6.80 8.82 4.18
C LYS A 87 -6.62 8.40 2.73
N LEU A 88 -6.49 7.09 2.46
CA LEU A 88 -6.31 6.57 1.11
C LEU A 88 -7.63 6.43 0.38
N PHE A 89 -7.72 7.07 -0.78
CA PHE A 89 -8.82 6.97 -1.73
C PHE A 89 -8.41 6.20 -2.97
N ILE A 90 -9.28 5.30 -3.43
CA ILE A 90 -9.00 4.47 -4.59
C ILE A 90 -9.34 5.22 -5.87
N HIS A 91 -8.35 5.35 -6.75
CA HIS A 91 -8.53 5.68 -8.15
C HIS A 91 -8.20 4.45 -8.99
N GLY A 92 -9.23 3.86 -9.62
CA GLY A 92 -9.10 2.65 -10.41
C GLY A 92 -9.44 2.90 -11.88
N SER A 93 -8.66 2.27 -12.75
CA SER A 93 -8.85 2.23 -14.20
C SER A 93 -8.79 0.77 -14.66
N ALA A 94 -9.58 0.42 -15.66
CA ALA A 94 -9.49 -0.88 -16.32
C ALA A 94 -9.63 -0.68 -17.82
N THR A 95 -8.68 -1.21 -18.57
CA THR A 95 -8.66 -1.18 -20.04
C THR A 95 -8.62 -2.60 -20.60
N ARG A 96 -8.91 -2.73 -21.90
CA ARG A 96 -8.88 -4.03 -22.56
C ARG A 96 -7.44 -4.49 -22.74
N GLY A 97 -7.15 -5.72 -22.34
CA GLY A 97 -5.86 -6.37 -22.51
C GLY A 97 -5.61 -6.87 -23.93
N VAL A 98 -4.50 -7.56 -24.11
CA VAL A 98 -4.11 -8.13 -25.41
C VAL A 98 -5.13 -9.14 -25.94
N HIS A 99 -5.42 -9.06 -27.23
CA HIS A 99 -6.31 -9.99 -27.93
C HIS A 99 -5.61 -11.32 -28.18
N MET A 100 -5.63 -12.22 -27.20
CA MET A 100 -5.04 -13.55 -27.36
C MET A 100 -6.09 -14.53 -27.92
N ARG A 101 -5.78 -15.21 -29.03
CA ARG A 101 -6.67 -16.20 -29.66
C ARG A 101 -6.48 -17.59 -29.06
N ARG A 102 -7.57 -18.32 -28.88
CA ARG A 102 -7.59 -19.72 -28.47
C ARG A 102 -7.22 -20.60 -29.66
N ARG A 103 -6.21 -21.46 -29.48
CA ARG A 103 -5.70 -22.37 -30.53
C ARG A 103 -6.77 -23.29 -31.15
N ARG A 104 -7.70 -23.82 -30.35
CA ARG A 104 -8.64 -24.88 -30.79
C ARG A 104 -9.95 -24.38 -31.39
N ARG A 105 -10.22 -23.06 -31.47
CA ARG A 105 -11.48 -22.54 -32.02
C ARG A 105 -11.28 -22.01 -33.43
N LYS A 106 -11.92 -22.66 -34.40
CA LYS A 106 -11.88 -22.29 -35.83
C LYS A 106 -12.80 -21.08 -36.15
N SER A 107 -13.86 -20.86 -35.37
CA SER A 107 -14.80 -19.74 -35.56
C SER A 107 -14.38 -18.47 -34.81
N GLY A 108 -14.84 -17.31 -35.29
CA GLY A 108 -14.51 -16.00 -34.69
C GLY A 108 -15.16 -15.74 -33.31
N PHE A 109 -16.35 -16.30 -33.04
CA PHE A 109 -17.07 -16.02 -31.80
C PHE A 109 -16.46 -16.79 -30.61
N GLY A 110 -15.99 -16.03 -29.62
CA GLY A 110 -15.37 -16.59 -28.42
C GLY A 110 -14.03 -17.27 -28.66
N SER A 111 -13.40 -17.09 -29.82
CA SER A 111 -11.99 -17.48 -30.02
C SER A 111 -11.03 -16.55 -29.29
N ILE A 112 -11.42 -15.29 -29.06
CA ILE A 112 -10.63 -14.30 -28.34
C ILE A 112 -10.78 -14.51 -26.82
N MET A 113 -9.66 -14.70 -26.14
CA MET A 113 -9.58 -14.71 -24.68
C MET A 113 -9.74 -13.29 -24.15
N LYS A 114 -10.51 -13.16 -23.07
CA LYS A 114 -10.75 -11.87 -22.43
C LYS A 114 -9.66 -11.66 -21.39
N SER A 115 -8.90 -10.59 -21.57
CA SER A 115 -7.90 -10.10 -20.63
C SER A 115 -8.11 -8.60 -20.42
N ALA A 116 -7.71 -8.08 -19.26
CA ALA A 116 -7.79 -6.67 -18.93
C ALA A 116 -6.46 -6.18 -18.36
N HIS A 117 -6.11 -4.92 -18.64
CA HIS A 117 -5.11 -4.22 -17.82
C HIS A 117 -5.87 -3.51 -16.71
N ILE A 118 -5.47 -3.74 -15.47
CA ILE A 118 -6.10 -3.12 -14.29
C ILE A 118 -5.05 -2.26 -13.61
N GLU A 119 -5.41 -1.01 -13.35
CA GLU A 119 -4.54 -0.04 -12.70
C GLU A 119 -5.24 0.51 -11.46
N PHE A 120 -4.55 0.48 -10.33
CA PHE A 120 -4.95 1.16 -9.12
C PHE A 120 -3.92 2.18 -8.69
N MET A 121 -4.44 3.30 -8.23
CA MET A 121 -3.70 4.38 -7.62
C MET A 121 -4.41 4.77 -6.33
N LEU A 122 -3.71 4.64 -5.20
CA LEU A 122 -4.19 5.12 -3.92
C LEU A 122 -3.72 6.56 -3.74
N ILE A 123 -4.68 7.45 -3.53
CA ILE A 123 -4.44 8.89 -3.39
C ILE A 123 -4.68 9.26 -1.93
N GLU A 124 -3.65 9.81 -1.29
CA GLU A 124 -3.80 10.36 0.05
C GLU A 124 -4.54 11.70 -0.03
N ARG A 125 -5.75 11.77 0.54
CA ARG A 125 -6.55 13.01 0.58
C ARG A 125 -6.63 13.53 2.01
N GLY A 126 -6.09 14.72 2.24
CA GLY A 126 -6.17 15.43 3.50
C GLY A 126 -5.28 16.67 3.47
N LYS A 127 -5.50 17.63 4.38
CA LYS A 127 -4.49 18.65 4.68
C LYS A 127 -3.31 17.94 5.35
N GLU A 128 -2.08 18.28 4.96
CA GLU A 128 -0.89 17.78 5.64
C GLU A 128 -1.05 18.02 7.14
N SER A 129 -1.16 16.95 7.93
CA SER A 129 -0.92 17.08 9.36
C SER A 129 0.54 17.51 9.49
N LYS A 130 0.80 18.65 10.12
CA LYS A 130 2.16 19.08 10.50
C LYS A 130 2.72 18.14 11.58
N THR A 131 2.83 16.86 11.28
CA THR A 131 3.51 15.88 12.12
C THR A 131 4.98 15.98 11.77
N LYS A 132 5.80 16.48 12.72
CA LYS A 132 7.26 16.52 12.62
C LYS A 132 7.76 15.18 12.03
N PRO A 133 8.66 15.19 11.02
CA PRO A 133 9.10 13.98 10.34
C PRO A 133 9.69 12.99 11.35
N GLU A 134 9.25 11.73 11.29
CA GLU A 134 9.62 10.66 12.22
C GLU A 134 11.13 10.45 12.34
N LYS A 135 11.92 10.81 11.32
CA LYS A 135 13.39 10.85 11.38
C LYS A 135 13.94 11.73 12.50
N LYS A 136 13.33 12.91 12.75
CA LYS A 136 13.73 13.79 13.87
C LYS A 136 13.41 13.17 15.23
N LYS A 137 12.33 12.39 15.34
CA LYS A 137 11.99 11.69 16.60
C LYS A 137 12.96 10.56 16.90
N ILE A 138 13.38 9.80 15.88
CA ILE A 138 14.37 8.74 16.02
C ILE A 138 15.73 9.35 16.43
N GLU A 139 16.17 10.42 15.76
CA GLU A 139 17.38 11.18 16.13
C GLU A 139 17.31 11.77 17.57
N GLU A 140 16.16 12.32 17.98
CA GLU A 140 15.93 12.81 19.35
C GLU A 140 15.97 11.68 20.39
N THR A 141 15.54 10.46 20.04
CA THR A 141 15.63 9.29 20.94
C THR A 141 17.03 8.70 21.01
N GLU A 142 17.76 8.67 19.91
CA GLU A 142 19.15 8.19 19.85
C GLU A 142 20.08 9.14 20.62
N THR A 143 19.90 10.45 20.46
CA THR A 143 20.67 11.46 21.20
C THR A 143 20.42 11.42 22.71
N LYS A 144 19.20 11.08 23.16
CA LYS A 144 18.90 10.85 24.59
C LYS A 144 19.60 9.62 25.15
N LYS A 145 19.55 8.49 24.44
CA LYS A 145 20.27 7.26 24.83
C LYS A 145 21.77 7.46 24.92
N ILE A 146 22.37 8.21 23.98
CA ILE A 146 23.80 8.54 24.01
C ILE A 146 24.14 9.39 25.23
N LYS A 147 23.31 10.38 25.59
CA LYS A 147 23.53 11.22 26.78
C LYS A 147 23.45 10.43 28.08
N GLU A 148 22.47 9.53 28.22
CA GLU A 148 22.34 8.63 29.37
C GLU A 148 23.57 7.73 29.50
N HIS A 149 24.06 7.17 28.39
CA HIS A 149 25.26 6.34 28.41
C HIS A 149 26.52 7.13 28.83
N ILE A 150 26.70 8.35 28.32
CA ILE A 150 27.82 9.23 28.72
C ILE A 150 27.77 9.57 30.21
N HIS A 151 26.58 9.78 30.78
CA HIS A 151 26.42 10.01 32.21
C HIS A 151 26.92 8.82 33.04
N THR A 152 26.47 7.61 32.69
CA THR A 152 26.89 6.38 33.39
C THR A 152 28.39 6.10 33.29
N LEU A 153 29.04 6.49 32.18
CA LEU A 153 30.49 6.36 32.02
C LEU A 153 31.25 7.35 32.91
N LYS A 154 30.73 8.58 33.07
CA LYS A 154 31.33 9.60 33.95
C LYS A 154 31.21 9.24 35.44
N GLU A 155 30.10 8.65 35.84
CA GLU A 155 29.93 8.13 37.21
C GLU A 155 30.94 7.01 37.49
N LYS A 156 31.07 6.05 36.56
CA LYS A 156 32.05 4.96 36.67
C LYS A 156 33.50 5.45 36.70
N SER A 157 33.86 6.48 35.93
CA SER A 157 35.22 7.03 35.98
C SER A 157 35.50 7.71 37.31
N HIS A 158 34.53 8.44 37.88
CA HIS A 158 34.68 9.07 39.19
C HIS A 158 34.82 8.03 40.31
N ASP A 159 34.09 6.91 40.24
CA ASP A 159 34.20 5.83 41.22
C ASP A 159 35.55 5.09 41.13
N LEU A 160 36.11 4.96 39.93
CA LEU A 160 37.45 4.40 39.72
C LEU A 160 38.55 5.34 40.25
N GLU A 161 38.44 6.65 40.03
CA GLU A 161 39.39 7.63 40.57
C GLU A 161 39.39 7.64 42.10
N LYS A 162 38.23 7.50 42.74
CA LYS A 162 38.11 7.34 44.20
C LYS A 162 38.82 6.09 44.70
N LYS A 163 38.61 4.94 44.03
CA LYS A 163 39.29 3.67 44.38
C LYS A 163 40.81 3.76 44.24
N VAL A 164 41.30 4.39 43.17
CA VAL A 164 42.74 4.60 42.95
C VAL A 164 43.32 5.56 43.99
N HIS A 165 42.54 6.50 44.52
CA HIS A 165 42.99 7.37 45.61
C HIS A 165 43.05 6.62 46.94
N GLU A 166 42.02 5.83 47.28
CA GLU A 166 42.00 4.97 48.47
C GLU A 166 43.13 3.92 48.47
N GLU A 167 43.44 3.32 47.31
CA GLU A 167 44.56 2.38 47.17
C GLU A 167 45.94 3.05 47.34
N LYS A 168 46.07 4.34 47.01
CA LYS A 168 47.31 5.12 47.18
C LYS A 168 47.53 5.61 48.61
N GLU A 169 46.48 5.74 49.41
CA GLU A 169 46.57 6.13 50.83
C GLU A 169 46.87 4.95 51.76
N MET A 170 46.81 3.71 51.27
CA MET A 170 47.08 2.48 52.04
C MET A 170 48.48 1.86 51.82
N VAL A 171 49.35 2.50 51.03
CA VAL A 171 50.76 2.10 50.78
C VAL A 171 51.70 3.17 51.33
#